data_AF-K1T6C2-F1
#
_entry.id   AF-K1T6C2-F1
#
_cell.length_a   1.000
_cell.length_b   1.000
_cell.length_c   1.000
_cell.angle_alpha   90.00
_cell.angle_beta   90.00
_cell.angle_gamma   90.00
#
_symmetry.space_group_name_H-M   'P 1'
#
loop_
_entity.id
_entity.type
_entity.pdbx_description
1 polymer ?
#
loop_
_entity_poly.entity_id
_entity_poly.type
_entity_poly.pdbx_seq_one_letter_code
_entity_poly.pdbx_strand_id
1 'polypeptide(L)' 'MDDSLHYLIMANQMLVQKALLYKLKDTGLTIGQPKILDYLSRHNGSNQKEIARACFLEAGSLTTILNKMEE' A
#
# COMPACT_ATOMS: atom_id res chain seq x y z
N MET A 1 17.44 -1.24 -22.41
CA MET A 1 16.89 -1.46 -21.05
C MET A 1 17.80 -2.50 -20.42
N ASP A 2 18.23 -2.32 -19.18
CA ASP A 2 18.98 -3.37 -18.49
C ASP A 2 17.99 -4.49 -18.11
N ASP A 3 18.24 -5.69 -18.60
CA ASP A 3 17.40 -6.87 -18.34
C ASP A 3 17.80 -7.59 -17.04
N SER A 4 18.63 -6.94 -16.20
CA SER A 4 18.93 -7.46 -14.87
C SER A 4 17.67 -7.66 -14.04
N LEU A 5 17.68 -8.70 -13.20
CA LEU A 5 16.56 -9.06 -12.33
C LEU A 5 16.04 -7.88 -11.51
N HIS A 6 16.96 -7.04 -11.01
CA HIS A 6 16.62 -5.84 -10.25
C HIS A 6 15.74 -4.87 -11.05
N TYR A 7 16.15 -4.54 -12.28
CA TYR A 7 15.41 -3.63 -13.14
C TYR A 7 14.04 -4.20 -13.55
N LEU A 8 13.98 -5.49 -13.87
CA LEU A 8 12.71 -6.15 -14.22
C LEU A 8 11.72 -6.14 -13.04
N ILE A 9 12.17 -6.39 -11.82
CA ILE A 9 11.33 -6.32 -10.61
C ILE A 9 10.82 -4.89 -10.39
N MET A 10 11.69 -3.88 -10.50
CA MET A 10 11.29 -2.47 -10.35
C MET A 10 10.27 -2.03 -11.41
N ALA A 11 10.50 -2.41 -12.67
CA ALA A 11 9.58 -2.09 -13.76
C ALA A 11 8.21 -2.74 -13.53
N ASN A 12 8.19 -4.02 -13.15
CA ASN A 12 6.95 -4.73 -12.83
C ASN A 12 6.20 -4.09 -11.65
N GLN A 13 6.93 -3.76 -10.57
CA GLN A 13 6.34 -3.07 -9.41
C GLN A 13 5.70 -1.74 -9.80
N MET A 14 6.38 -0.93 -10.62
CA MET A 14 5.85 0.35 -11.09
C MET A 14 4.59 0.16 -11.95
N LEU A 15 4.57 -0.82 -12.86
CA LEU A 15 3.42 -1.09 -13.71
C LEU A 15 2.20 -1.54 -12.90
N VAL A 16 2.39 -2.43 -11.93
CA VAL A 16 1.33 -2.87 -11.01
C VAL A 16 0.79 -1.71 -10.20
N GLN A 17 1.66 -0.86 -9.63
CA GLN A 17 1.26 0.32 -8.88
C GLN A 17 0.45 1.31 -9.74
N LYS A 18 0.88 1.57 -10.98
CA LYS A 18 0.13 2.44 -11.91
C LYS A 18 -1.25 1.87 -12.24
N ALA A 19 -1.34 0.57 -12.52
CA ALA A 19 -2.61 -0.07 -12.82
C ALA A 19 -3.57 -0.04 -11.62
N LEU A 20 -3.05 -0.26 -10.42
CA LEU A 20 -3.83 -0.18 -9.18
C LEU A 20 -4.35 1.24 -8.94
N LEU A 21 -3.49 2.26 -9.02
CA LEU A 21 -3.89 3.66 -8.87
C LEU A 21 -4.93 4.08 -9.90
N TYR A 22 -4.79 3.64 -11.14
CA TYR A 22 -5.78 3.91 -12.17
C TYR A 22 -7.16 3.32 -11.83
N LYS A 23 -7.21 2.11 -11.26
CA LYS A 23 -8.47 1.49 -10.81
C LYS A 23 -9.07 2.16 -9.58
N LEU A 24 -8.26 2.82 -8.77
CA LEU A 24 -8.68 3.47 -7.52
C LEU A 24 -8.89 4.98 -7.67
N LYS A 25 -8.69 5.54 -8.86
CA LYS A 25 -8.74 7.00 -9.08
C LYS A 25 -10.05 7.64 -8.59
N ASP A 26 -11.16 6.90 -8.66
CA ASP A 26 -12.50 7.40 -8.32
C ASP A 26 -12.86 7.17 -6.83
N THR A 27 -11.98 6.53 -6.04
CA THR A 27 -12.21 6.28 -4.61
C THR A 27 -11.63 7.36 -3.70
N GLY A 28 -10.81 8.26 -4.24
CA GLY A 28 -10.06 9.25 -3.46
C GLY A 28 -8.91 8.65 -2.62
N LEU A 29 -8.67 7.34 -2.71
CA LEU A 29 -7.63 6.68 -1.92
C LEU A 29 -6.22 6.98 -2.47
N THR A 30 -5.30 7.27 -1.56
CA THR A 30 -3.88 7.51 -1.83
C THR A 30 -3.06 6.22 -1.71
N ILE A 31 -1.80 6.28 -2.18
CA ILE A 31 -0.88 5.13 -2.13
C ILE A 31 -0.72 4.63 -0.68
N GLY A 32 -1.00 3.35 -0.45
CA GLY A 32 -0.87 2.69 0.86
C GLY A 32 -2.20 2.44 1.56
N GLN A 33 -3.16 3.37 1.49
CA GLN A 33 -4.49 3.21 2.10
C GLN A 33 -5.24 1.94 1.63
N PRO A 34 -5.25 1.60 0.32
CA PRO A 34 -5.92 0.39 -0.16
C PRO A 34 -5.36 -0.89 0.44
N LYS A 35 -4.05 -0.93 0.72
CA LYS A 35 -3.39 -2.09 1.31
C LYS A 35 -3.83 -2.30 2.76
N ILE A 36 -3.95 -1.20 3.50
CA ILE A 36 -4.45 -1.21 4.88
C ILE A 36 -5.92 -1.64 4.92
N LEU A 37 -6.76 -1.07 4.03
CA LEU A 37 -8.18 -1.42 3.95
C LEU A 37 -8.41 -2.89 3.54
N ASP A 38 -7.68 -3.41 2.55
CA ASP A 38 -7.76 -4.82 2.17
C ASP A 38 -7.38 -5.74 3.34
N TYR A 39 -6.31 -5.40 4.08
CA TYR A 39 -5.93 -6.15 5.27
C TYR A 39 -7.00 -6.12 6.36
N LEU A 40 -7.48 -4.93 6.73
CA LEU A 40 -8.49 -4.73 7.77
C LEU A 40 -9.84 -5.36 7.41
N SER A 41 -10.18 -5.47 6.11
CA SER A 41 -11.40 -6.14 5.67
C SER A 41 -11.51 -7.59 6.15
N ARG A 42 -10.37 -8.24 6.45
CA ARG A 42 -10.27 -9.62 6.95
C ARG A 42 -9.74 -9.71 8.38
N HIS A 43 -9.18 -8.62 8.92
CA HIS A 43 -8.52 -8.56 10.22
C HIS A 43 -9.01 -7.32 11.00
N ASN A 44 -10.33 -7.22 11.14
CA ASN A 44 -10.94 -6.10 11.86
C ASN A 44 -10.44 -6.07 13.32
N GLY A 45 -10.09 -4.87 13.81
CA GLY A 45 -9.56 -4.68 15.16
C GLY A 45 -8.06 -4.93 15.33
N SER A 46 -7.32 -5.22 14.25
CA SER A 46 -5.85 -5.32 14.31
C SER A 46 -5.19 -4.03 14.78
N ASN A 47 -4.11 -4.18 15.56
CA ASN A 47 -3.33 -3.04 16.04
C ASN A 47 -2.33 -2.54 14.98
N GLN A 48 -1.78 -1.34 15.17
CA GLN A 48 -0.85 -0.73 14.20
C GLN A 48 0.39 -1.59 13.91
N LYS A 49 0.90 -2.34 14.90
CA LYS A 49 2.08 -3.21 14.71
C LYS A 49 1.77 -4.38 13.77
N GLU A 50 0.58 -4.97 13.89
CA GLU A 50 0.11 -6.04 13.01
C GLU A 50 -0.12 -5.52 11.59
N ILE A 51 -0.78 -4.37 11.46
CA ILE A 51 -1.02 -3.72 10.16
C ILE A 51 0.30 -3.39 9.47
N ALA A 52 1.27 -2.80 10.18
CA ALA A 52 2.58 -2.45 9.62
C ALA A 52 3.30 -3.69 9.07
N ARG A 53 3.30 -4.77 9.86
CA ARG A 53 3.94 -6.03 9.46
C ARG A 53 3.26 -6.65 8.23
N ALA A 54 1.94 -6.74 8.24
CA ALA A 54 1.18 -7.33 7.13
C ALA A 54 1.23 -6.47 5.85
N CYS A 55 1.27 -5.16 6.02
CA CYS A 55 1.33 -4.20 4.93
C CYS A 55 2.76 -3.88 4.48
N PHE A 56 3.80 -4.48 5.07
CA PHE A 56 5.21 -4.18 4.78
C PHE A 56 5.49 -2.66 4.84
N LEU A 57 4.94 -1.99 5.86
CA LEU A 57 5.11 -0.56 6.09
C LEU A 57 6.00 -0.33 7.30
N GLU A 58 6.84 0.70 7.23
CA GLU A 58 7.53 1.21 8.41
C GLU A 58 6.53 1.87 9.36
N ALA A 59 6.80 1.82 10.66
CA ALA A 59 5.90 2.34 11.68
C ALA A 59 5.53 3.82 11.44
N GLY A 60 6.52 4.68 11.18
CA GLY A 60 6.27 6.11 10.92
C GLY A 60 5.43 6.37 9.68
N SER A 61 5.64 5.57 8.62
CA SER A 61 4.82 5.63 7.41
C SER A 61 3.38 5.22 7.68
N LEU A 62 3.18 4.13 8.42
CA LEU A 62 1.83 3.66 8.76
C LEU A 62 1.07 4.72 9.57
N THR A 63 1.69 5.28 10.63
CA THR A 63 1.04 6.30 11.46
C THR A 63 0.58 7.50 10.63
N THR A 64 1.41 7.96 9.70
CA THR A 64 1.05 9.06 8.80
C THR A 64 -0.15 8.72 7.92
N ILE A 65 -0.21 7.48 7.40
CA ILE A 65 -1.31 7.03 6.53
C ILE A 65 -2.61 6.89 7.33
N LEU A 66 -2.56 6.30 8.53
CA LEU A 66 -3.74 6.11 9.38
C LEU A 66 -4.35 7.45 9.80
N ASN A 67 -3.53 8.42 10.22
CA ASN A 67 -4.02 9.75 10.56
C ASN A 67 -4.79 10.39 9.39
N LYS A 68 -4.29 10.25 8.16
CA LYS A 68 -4.98 10.73 6.94
C LYS A 68 -6.24 9.93 6.57
N MET A 69 -6.43 8.73 7.11
CA MET A 69 -7.63 7.92 6.88
C MET A 69 -8.74 8.24 7.89
N GLU A 70 -8.38 8.81 9.04
CA GLU A 70 -9.30 9.20 10.11
C GLU A 70 -9.82 10.64 9.97
N GLU A 71 -9.14 11.47 9.17
CA GLU A 71 -9.59 12.81 8.71
C GLU A 71 -10.69 12.71 7.64
#